data_AF-A0A931XNN1-F1
#
_entry.id   AF-A0A931XNN1-F1
#
_cell.length_a   1.000
_cell.length_b   1.000
_cell.length_c   1.000
_cell.angle_alpha   90.00
_cell.angle_beta   90.00
_cell.angle_gamma   90.00
#
_symmetry.space_group_name_H-M   'P 1'
#
loop_
_entity.id
_entity.type
_entity.pdbx_description
1 polymer ?
#
loop_
_entity_poly.entity_id
_entity_poly.type
_entity_poly.pdbx_seq_one_letter_code
_entity_poly.pdbx_strand_id
1 'polypeptide(L)'
;MGNSSPFFGKLAMTVWITLMMFLGIFLFPWKMINWGTVKLATDRTITVTGSAETKTKNQIASFNAGVSSTKDNKEDAVNEVNGKMDEIVKAVKAFGVKSEDIKTQNNSIYQMQEYYYDNGTQKSRPGQWSVNNSIEIAAALADLLSKSGANNVNGPNFMMDNTTTFEASLATEAIADARKKAEAMAESSGAKLGEVVTVVEGYNATPVYPLSMMGRGGGGGAVVEPGSATVGKTVTVTFRLE
;
A
#
# COMPACT_ATOMS: atom_id res chain seq x y z
N MET A 1 51.22 -33.13 82.18
CA MET A 1 51.10 -33.45 80.74
C MET A 1 49.84 -34.29 80.59
N GLY A 2 48.87 -34.04 79.74
CA GLY A 2 48.62 -33.04 78.74
C GLY A 2 47.21 -33.36 78.21
N ASN A 3 46.38 -32.33 78.18
CA ASN A 3 45.00 -32.28 77.72
C ASN A 3 44.74 -33.10 76.43
N SER A 4 43.87 -34.11 76.47
CA SER A 4 43.32 -34.77 75.27
C SER A 4 41.80 -34.68 75.23
N SER A 5 41.37 -33.43 75.05
CA SER A 5 40.27 -32.90 74.22
C SER A 5 38.87 -33.58 74.23
N PRO A 6 37.80 -32.81 74.54
CA PRO A 6 36.40 -33.23 74.33
C PRO A 6 35.97 -33.18 72.85
N PHE A 7 36.94 -33.08 71.93
CA PHE A 7 36.72 -32.77 70.52
C PHE A 7 36.15 -33.96 69.74
N PHE A 8 36.60 -35.18 70.02
CA PHE A 8 36.16 -36.38 69.29
C PHE A 8 34.69 -36.73 69.56
N GLY A 9 34.19 -36.52 70.79
CA GLY A 9 32.78 -36.78 71.12
C GLY A 9 31.81 -35.80 70.45
N LYS A 10 32.17 -34.52 70.38
CA LYS A 10 31.37 -33.49 69.68
C LYS A 10 31.39 -33.69 68.17
N LEU A 11 32.53 -34.06 67.59
CA LEU A 11 32.66 -34.34 66.16
C LEU A 11 31.81 -35.55 65.75
N ALA A 12 31.87 -36.64 66.52
CA ALA A 12 31.07 -37.83 66.27
C ALA A 12 29.56 -37.54 66.35
N MET A 13 29.14 -36.73 67.33
CA MET A 13 27.74 -36.31 67.48
C MET A 13 27.27 -35.41 66.32
N THR A 14 28.11 -34.47 65.85
CA THR A 14 27.78 -33.65 64.68
C THR A 14 27.64 -34.48 63.41
N VAL A 15 28.53 -35.46 63.21
CA VAL A 15 28.47 -36.38 62.05
C VAL A 15 27.19 -37.21 62.10
N TRP A 16 26.81 -37.72 63.28
CA TRP A 16 25.57 -38.48 63.46
C TRP A 16 24.31 -37.64 63.18
N ILE A 17 24.26 -36.40 63.66
CA ILE A 17 23.14 -35.49 63.41
C ILE A 17 23.03 -35.16 61.93
N THR A 18 24.15 -34.87 61.26
CA THR A 18 24.13 -34.63 59.81
C THR A 18 23.67 -35.85 59.04
N LEU A 19 24.09 -37.06 59.44
CA LEU A 19 23.73 -38.29 58.77
C LEU A 19 22.25 -38.65 58.97
N MET A 20 21.69 -38.41 60.16
CA MET A 20 20.24 -38.50 60.40
C MET A 20 19.45 -37.47 59.61
N MET A 21 19.95 -36.24 59.45
CA MET A 21 19.27 -35.21 58.68
C MET A 21 19.24 -35.57 57.19
N PHE A 22 20.35 -36.07 56.64
CA PHE A 22 20.39 -36.61 55.29
C PHE A 22 19.49 -37.84 55.12
N LEU A 23 19.43 -38.73 56.10
CA LEU A 23 18.54 -39.90 56.06
C LEU A 23 17.06 -39.49 56.12
N GLY A 24 16.73 -38.49 56.94
CA GLY A 24 15.38 -37.93 57.05
C GLY A 24 14.94 -37.26 55.74
N ILE A 25 15.83 -36.51 55.09
CA ILE A 25 15.62 -35.97 53.74
C ILE A 25 15.45 -37.12 52.75
N PHE A 26 16.31 -38.13 52.76
CA PHE A 26 16.25 -39.24 51.80
C PHE A 26 14.98 -40.10 51.93
N LEU A 27 14.51 -40.33 53.16
CA LEU A 27 13.30 -41.08 53.47
C LEU A 27 12.02 -40.22 53.43
N PHE A 28 12.15 -38.90 53.30
CA PHE A 28 11.00 -38.02 53.15
C PHE A 28 10.27 -38.36 51.84
N PRO A 29 8.93 -38.46 51.81
CA PRO A 29 8.21 -38.86 50.60
C PRO A 29 8.10 -37.69 49.61
N TRP A 30 9.21 -37.30 48.98
CA TRP A 30 9.28 -36.21 48.00
C TRP A 30 8.25 -36.35 46.88
N LYS A 31 7.92 -37.60 46.50
CA LYS A 31 6.91 -37.91 45.48
C LYS A 31 5.47 -37.56 45.88
N MET A 32 5.19 -37.36 47.18
CA MET A 32 3.88 -36.92 47.67
C MET A 32 3.76 -35.40 47.73
N ILE A 33 4.87 -34.66 47.56
CA ILE A 33 4.84 -33.21 47.49
C ILE A 33 4.41 -32.83 46.06
N ASN A 34 3.11 -32.59 45.89
CA ASN A 34 2.59 -32.08 44.63
C ASN A 34 2.90 -30.57 44.57
N TRP A 35 3.95 -30.18 43.84
CA TRP A 35 4.41 -28.79 43.74
C TRP A 35 3.44 -27.86 42.98
N GLY A 36 2.26 -28.37 42.62
CA GLY A 36 1.33 -27.68 41.74
C GLY A 36 1.86 -27.73 40.31
N THR A 37 0.97 -27.94 39.34
CA THR A 37 1.31 -27.68 37.95
C THR A 37 1.16 -26.18 37.71
N VAL A 38 2.23 -25.49 37.35
CA VAL A 38 2.13 -24.12 36.83
C VAL A 38 1.43 -24.23 35.47
N LYS A 39 0.11 -24.11 35.48
CA LYS A 39 -0.66 -23.99 34.25
C LYS A 39 -0.48 -22.55 33.78
N LEU A 40 0.28 -22.33 32.71
CA LEU A 40 0.09 -21.13 31.90
C LEU A 40 -1.38 -21.17 31.45
N ALA A 41 -2.20 -20.27 32.00
CA ALA A 41 -3.53 -20.08 31.46
C ALA A 41 -3.35 -19.53 30.05
N THR A 42 -3.79 -20.29 29.04
CA THR A 42 -3.97 -19.73 27.69
C THR A 42 -5.05 -18.67 27.81
N ASP A 43 -4.67 -17.40 27.64
CA ASP A 43 -5.63 -16.32 27.57
C ASP A 43 -6.68 -16.66 26.50
N ARG A 44 -7.95 -16.66 26.88
CA ARG A 44 -9.05 -16.82 25.93
C ARG A 44 -9.09 -15.55 25.09
N THR A 45 -9.00 -15.67 23.77
CA THR A 45 -9.00 -14.53 22.87
C THR A 45 -9.95 -14.72 21.70
N ILE A 46 -10.50 -13.63 21.19
CA ILE A 46 -11.23 -13.57 19.92
C ILE A 46 -10.40 -12.76 18.94
N THR A 47 -10.15 -13.32 17.75
CA THR A 47 -9.53 -12.60 16.64
C THR A 47 -10.55 -12.37 15.56
N VAL A 48 -10.70 -11.12 15.13
CA VAL A 48 -11.69 -10.69 14.14
C VAL A 48 -11.06 -9.76 13.12
N THR A 49 -11.62 -9.76 11.91
CA THR A 49 -11.26 -8.79 10.89
C THR A 49 -12.39 -7.78 10.71
N GLY A 50 -12.08 -6.53 10.99
CA GLY A 50 -12.93 -5.38 10.72
C GLY A 50 -12.59 -4.76 9.37
N SER A 51 -13.60 -4.15 8.74
CA SER A 51 -13.47 -3.51 7.44
C SER A 51 -14.23 -2.18 7.43
N ALA A 52 -13.65 -1.17 6.79
CA ALA A 52 -14.32 0.09 6.51
C ALA A 52 -14.08 0.48 5.06
N GLU A 53 -15.09 1.09 4.44
CA GLU A 53 -15.03 1.59 3.08
C GLU A 53 -15.67 2.97 3.01
N THR A 54 -15.07 3.85 2.22
CA THR A 54 -15.63 5.16 1.90
C THR A 54 -15.67 5.38 0.41
N LYS A 55 -16.75 6.00 -0.04
CA LYS A 55 -16.98 6.35 -1.44
C LYS A 55 -16.78 7.85 -1.60
N THR A 56 -15.81 8.23 -2.43
CA THR A 56 -15.49 9.63 -2.67
C THR A 56 -15.43 9.91 -4.17
N LYS A 57 -15.84 11.12 -4.56
CA LYS A 57 -15.79 11.54 -5.96
C LYS A 57 -14.33 11.65 -6.41
N ASN A 58 -14.05 11.26 -7.66
CA ASN A 58 -12.73 11.54 -8.22
C ASN A 58 -12.59 13.06 -8.40
N GLN A 59 -11.47 13.61 -7.97
CA GLN A 59 -11.23 15.05 -7.94
C GLN A 59 -10.17 15.49 -8.96
N ILE A 60 -9.32 14.55 -9.42
CA ILE A 60 -8.32 14.80 -10.45
C ILE A 60 -8.81 14.20 -11.76
N ALA A 61 -8.76 14.97 -12.83
CA ALA A 61 -8.81 14.46 -14.20
C ALA A 61 -7.41 14.62 -14.82
N SER A 62 -6.79 13.52 -15.21
CA SER A 62 -5.50 13.50 -15.90
C SER A 62 -5.72 13.33 -17.39
N PHE A 63 -5.01 14.14 -18.18
CA PHE A 63 -5.00 14.09 -19.63
C PHE A 63 -3.58 13.96 -20.14
N ASN A 64 -3.36 13.15 -21.16
CA ASN A 64 -2.12 13.09 -21.89
C ASN A 64 -2.28 13.83 -23.22
N ALA A 65 -1.45 14.84 -23.47
CA ALA A 65 -1.40 15.57 -24.72
C ALA A 65 0.00 15.47 -25.31
N GLY A 66 0.11 15.17 -26.59
CA GLY A 66 1.37 15.05 -27.29
C GLY A 66 1.36 15.65 -28.69
N VAL A 67 2.57 15.97 -29.14
CA VAL A 67 2.88 16.43 -30.48
C VAL A 67 3.94 15.50 -31.08
N SER A 68 3.63 14.96 -32.25
CA SER A 68 4.62 14.31 -33.11
C SER A 68 4.83 15.05 -34.43
N SER A 69 6.07 15.15 -34.89
CA SER A 69 6.42 15.60 -36.25
C SER A 69 7.42 14.66 -36.89
N THR A 70 7.30 14.50 -38.22
CA THR A 70 8.21 13.71 -39.04
C THR A 70 8.76 14.58 -40.17
N LYS A 71 10.08 14.74 -40.25
CA LYS A 71 10.77 15.56 -41.29
C LYS A 71 12.06 14.91 -41.76
N ASP A 72 12.54 15.34 -42.92
CA ASP A 72 13.83 14.89 -43.47
C ASP A 72 15.02 15.41 -42.64
N ASN A 73 14.90 16.63 -42.08
CA ASN A 73 15.88 17.20 -41.17
C ASN A 73 15.42 17.04 -39.71
N LYS A 74 16.32 16.52 -38.87
CA LYS A 74 16.13 16.37 -37.42
C LYS A 74 15.85 17.70 -36.73
N GLU A 75 16.59 18.75 -37.06
CA GLU A 75 16.47 20.06 -36.40
C GLU A 75 15.11 20.70 -36.68
N ASP A 76 14.61 20.57 -37.91
CA ASP A 76 13.29 21.06 -38.29
C ASP A 76 12.17 20.31 -37.56
N ALA A 77 12.28 18.97 -37.44
CA ALA A 77 11.32 18.17 -36.68
C ALA A 77 11.31 18.54 -35.18
N VAL A 78 12.49 18.74 -34.58
CA VAL A 78 12.63 19.13 -33.17
C VAL A 78 12.07 20.53 -32.93
N ASN A 79 12.40 21.50 -33.77
CA ASN A 79 11.93 22.87 -33.64
C ASN A 79 10.41 22.96 -33.78
N GLU A 80 9.81 22.20 -34.70
CA GLU A 80 8.36 22.15 -34.85
C GLU A 80 7.67 21.56 -33.62
N VAL A 81 8.19 20.45 -33.08
CA VAL A 81 7.60 19.82 -31.87
C VAL A 81 7.77 20.74 -30.65
N ASN A 82 8.95 21.31 -30.44
CA ASN A 82 9.19 22.21 -29.31
C ASN A 82 8.31 23.46 -29.37
N GLY A 83 8.18 24.08 -30.55
CA GLY A 83 7.32 25.26 -30.72
C GLY A 83 5.85 24.97 -30.40
N LYS A 84 5.31 23.87 -30.92
CA LYS A 84 3.91 23.46 -30.64
C LYS A 84 3.71 23.05 -29.18
N MET A 85 4.69 22.39 -28.55
CA MET A 85 4.62 22.03 -27.14
C MET A 85 4.64 23.27 -26.24
N ASP A 86 5.44 24.28 -26.56
CA ASP A 86 5.45 25.55 -25.82
C ASP A 86 4.10 26.27 -25.91
N GLU A 87 3.45 26.26 -27.07
CA GLU A 87 2.11 26.81 -27.25
C GLU A 87 1.07 26.06 -26.42
N ILE A 88 1.12 24.73 -26.40
CA ILE A 88 0.22 23.90 -25.58
C ILE A 88 0.44 24.21 -24.10
N VAL A 89 1.68 24.23 -23.61
CA VAL A 89 1.98 24.52 -22.20
C VAL A 89 1.51 25.93 -21.81
N LYS A 90 1.71 26.93 -22.69
CA LYS A 90 1.21 28.29 -22.46
C LYS A 90 -0.32 28.33 -22.39
N ALA A 91 -1.02 27.66 -23.30
CA ALA A 91 -2.48 27.59 -23.31
C ALA A 91 -3.03 26.92 -22.04
N VAL A 92 -2.40 25.83 -21.60
CA VAL A 92 -2.76 25.09 -20.38
C VAL A 92 -2.54 25.95 -19.13
N LYS A 93 -1.41 26.67 -19.04
CA LYS A 93 -1.15 27.61 -17.93
C LYS A 93 -2.09 28.80 -17.91
N ALA A 94 -2.42 29.36 -19.08
CA ALA A 94 -3.37 30.47 -19.19
C ALA A 94 -4.78 30.10 -18.73
N PHE A 95 -5.13 28.81 -18.80
CA PHE A 95 -6.39 28.28 -18.27
C PHE A 95 -6.42 28.15 -16.73
N GLY A 96 -5.27 28.35 -16.06
CA GLY A 96 -5.17 28.29 -14.61
C GLY A 96 -4.60 26.99 -14.06
N VAL A 97 -4.09 26.10 -14.91
CA VAL A 97 -3.35 24.91 -14.47
C VAL A 97 -1.97 25.34 -13.96
N LYS A 98 -1.59 24.92 -12.76
CA LYS A 98 -0.28 25.27 -12.20
C LYS A 98 0.83 24.53 -12.93
N SER A 99 2.02 25.11 -12.93
CA SER A 99 3.19 24.44 -13.54
C SER A 99 3.53 23.10 -12.87
N GLU A 100 3.15 22.94 -11.60
CA GLU A 100 3.32 21.70 -10.82
C GLU A 100 2.44 20.55 -11.32
N ASP A 101 1.31 20.87 -11.96
CA ASP A 101 0.33 19.90 -12.46
C ASP A 101 0.57 19.49 -13.93
N ILE A 102 1.66 19.99 -14.53
CA ILE A 102 2.08 19.70 -15.91
C ILE A 102 3.39 18.90 -15.86
N LYS A 103 3.34 17.65 -16.32
CA LYS A 103 4.49 16.74 -16.26
C LYS A 103 4.81 16.16 -17.63
N THR A 104 6.05 16.32 -18.11
CA THR A 104 6.51 15.64 -19.32
C THR A 104 6.56 14.12 -19.10
N GLN A 105 5.90 13.37 -19.97
CA GLN A 105 5.82 11.91 -19.91
C GLN A 105 6.80 11.25 -20.86
N ASN A 106 6.92 11.78 -22.07
CA ASN A 106 7.78 11.21 -23.09
C ASN A 106 8.41 12.34 -23.91
N ASN A 107 9.70 12.17 -24.22
CA ASN A 107 10.38 12.91 -25.27
C ASN A 107 11.27 11.93 -26.03
N SER A 108 10.88 11.58 -27.25
CA SER A 108 11.54 10.58 -28.08
C SER A 108 11.91 11.19 -29.42
N ILE A 109 13.17 11.02 -29.83
CA ILE A 109 13.68 11.44 -31.13
C ILE A 109 14.39 10.24 -31.76
N TYR A 110 13.92 9.78 -32.91
CA TYR A 110 14.53 8.66 -33.62
C TYR A 110 14.43 8.83 -35.13
N GLN A 111 15.39 8.25 -35.84
CA GLN A 111 15.36 8.20 -37.30
C GLN A 111 14.66 6.93 -37.74
N MET A 112 13.65 7.07 -38.59
CA MET A 112 12.93 5.94 -39.17
C MET A 112 13.84 5.21 -40.17
N GLN A 113 13.58 3.93 -40.38
CA GLN A 113 14.26 3.12 -41.37
C GLN A 113 13.32 2.89 -42.55
N GLU A 114 13.72 3.30 -43.74
CA GLU A 114 12.94 3.13 -44.96
C GLU A 114 13.39 1.86 -45.68
N TYR A 115 12.44 0.96 -45.94
CA TYR A 115 12.70 -0.30 -46.64
C TYR A 115 12.37 -0.15 -48.13
N TYR A 116 13.26 -0.60 -48.99
CA TYR A 116 13.08 -0.60 -50.44
C TYR A 116 13.56 -1.92 -51.04
N TYR A 117 13.05 -2.27 -52.22
CA TYR A 117 13.45 -3.48 -52.94
C TYR A 117 14.39 -3.13 -54.08
N ASP A 118 15.51 -3.84 -54.14
CA ASP A 118 16.51 -3.72 -55.20
C ASP A 118 16.84 -5.13 -55.71
N ASN A 119 16.54 -5.40 -56.98
CA ASN A 119 16.62 -6.74 -57.58
C ASN A 119 15.97 -7.87 -56.74
N GLY A 120 14.77 -7.62 -56.20
CA GLY A 120 14.03 -8.60 -55.40
C GLY A 120 14.58 -8.83 -53.98
N THR A 121 15.65 -8.13 -53.59
CA THR A 121 16.20 -8.16 -52.23
C THR A 121 15.71 -6.94 -51.46
N GLN A 122 15.12 -7.16 -50.27
CA GLN A 122 14.73 -6.06 -49.38
C GLN A 122 15.98 -5.45 -48.74
N LYS A 123 16.21 -4.16 -48.99
CA LYS A 123 17.27 -3.35 -48.40
C LYS A 123 16.65 -2.24 -47.55
N SER A 124 17.46 -1.64 -46.68
CA SER A 124 17.03 -0.58 -45.79
C SER A 124 17.96 0.62 -45.86
N ARG A 125 17.41 1.83 -45.83
CA ARG A 125 18.16 3.08 -45.73
C ARG A 125 17.62 3.95 -44.59
N PRO A 126 18.42 4.89 -44.05
CA PRO A 126 17.89 5.89 -43.13
C PRO A 126 16.78 6.69 -43.81
N GLY A 127 15.63 6.76 -43.16
CA GLY A 127 14.47 7.54 -43.56
C GLY A 127 14.33 8.83 -42.73
N GLN A 128 13.10 9.30 -42.60
CA GLN A 128 12.77 10.58 -41.94
C GLN A 128 12.97 10.52 -40.42
N TRP A 129 13.24 11.67 -39.80
CA TRP A 129 13.30 11.82 -38.35
C TRP A 129 11.90 11.99 -37.78
N SER A 130 11.54 11.16 -36.80
CA SER A 130 10.32 11.29 -36.03
C SER A 130 10.66 11.79 -34.62
N VAL A 131 9.97 12.85 -34.21
CA VAL A 131 10.05 13.42 -32.87
C VAL A 131 8.67 13.31 -32.25
N ASN A 132 8.61 12.82 -31.01
CA ASN A 132 7.39 12.74 -30.21
C ASN A 132 7.65 13.34 -28.83
N ASN A 133 6.78 14.25 -28.39
CA ASN A 133 6.80 14.78 -27.04
C ASN A 133 5.38 14.76 -26.48
N SER A 134 5.23 14.32 -25.22
CA SER A 134 3.93 14.32 -24.55
C SER A 134 4.03 14.76 -23.09
N ILE A 135 2.96 15.40 -22.62
CA ILE A 135 2.77 15.89 -21.27
C ILE A 135 1.49 15.29 -20.67
N GLU A 136 1.53 15.01 -19.38
CA GLU A 136 0.37 14.74 -18.54
C GLU A 136 -0.07 16.04 -17.85
N ILE A 137 -1.37 16.30 -17.87
CA ILE A 137 -2.02 17.50 -17.33
C ILE A 137 -3.09 17.04 -16.37
N ALA A 138 -2.94 17.37 -15.09
CA ALA A 138 -3.95 17.12 -14.06
C ALA A 138 -4.90 18.33 -13.94
N ALA A 139 -5.99 18.35 -14.69
CA ALA A 139 -6.98 19.44 -14.64
C ALA A 139 -8.34 19.02 -15.24
N ALA A 140 -9.44 19.67 -14.85
CA ALA A 140 -10.78 19.45 -15.42
C ALA A 140 -10.90 20.02 -16.86
N LEU A 141 -10.17 19.45 -17.81
CA LEU A 141 -9.88 20.06 -19.12
C LEU A 141 -10.35 19.27 -20.35
N ALA A 142 -11.52 18.62 -20.27
CA ALA A 142 -12.06 17.89 -21.42
C ALA A 142 -12.29 18.79 -22.65
N ASP A 143 -12.60 20.07 -22.44
CA ASP A 143 -13.06 20.97 -23.51
C ASP A 143 -11.95 21.89 -24.09
N LEU A 144 -10.78 21.98 -23.44
CA LEU A 144 -9.65 22.82 -23.90
C LEU A 144 -8.70 22.05 -24.83
N LEU A 145 -8.47 20.76 -24.55
CA LEU A 145 -7.47 19.97 -25.28
C LEU A 145 -7.87 19.69 -26.73
N SER A 146 -9.17 19.69 -27.04
CA SER A 146 -9.69 19.59 -28.40
C SER A 146 -9.38 20.83 -29.27
N LYS A 147 -9.05 21.97 -28.66
CA LYS A 147 -8.72 23.24 -29.34
C LYS A 147 -7.22 23.54 -29.34
N SER A 148 -6.44 22.90 -28.48
CA SER A 148 -4.98 22.95 -28.53
C SER A 148 -4.49 22.11 -29.70
N GLY A 149 -3.53 22.58 -30.50
CA GLY A 149 -2.99 21.85 -31.67
C GLY A 149 -2.26 20.53 -31.37
N ALA A 150 -2.57 19.88 -30.25
CA ALA A 150 -2.14 18.53 -29.89
C ALA A 150 -2.72 17.55 -30.91
N ASN A 151 -1.85 16.76 -31.53
CA ASN A 151 -2.25 15.75 -32.52
C ASN A 151 -2.48 14.37 -31.88
N ASN A 152 -2.11 14.21 -30.61
CA ASN A 152 -2.42 13.03 -29.80
C ASN A 152 -2.96 13.49 -28.45
N VAL A 153 -4.25 13.26 -28.17
CA VAL A 153 -4.87 13.56 -26.87
C VAL A 153 -5.54 12.29 -26.37
N ASN A 154 -5.12 11.81 -25.20
CA ASN A 154 -5.70 10.65 -24.53
C ASN A 154 -6.16 11.04 -23.12
N GLY A 155 -7.41 10.78 -22.76
CA GLY A 155 -8.01 11.13 -21.46
C GLY A 155 -9.48 11.54 -21.58
N PRO A 156 -10.14 11.93 -20.47
CA PRO A 156 -9.61 11.98 -19.10
C PRO A 156 -9.51 10.60 -18.43
N ASN A 157 -8.42 10.38 -17.68
CA ASN A 157 -8.39 9.37 -16.62
C ASN A 157 -8.66 10.07 -15.28
N PHE A 158 -9.62 9.57 -14.51
CA PHE A 158 -9.96 10.22 -13.24
C PHE A 158 -9.27 9.54 -12.07
N MET A 159 -8.63 10.34 -11.23
CA MET A 159 -7.87 9.89 -10.08
C MET A 159 -8.39 10.57 -8.80
N MET A 160 -8.14 9.91 -7.68
CA MET A 160 -8.38 10.48 -6.36
C MET A 160 -7.15 11.29 -5.97
N ASP A 161 -7.37 12.52 -5.50
CA ASP A 161 -6.31 13.48 -5.18
C ASP A 161 -5.41 13.01 -4.04
N ASN A 162 -6.00 12.42 -3.00
CA ASN A 162 -5.22 11.93 -1.87
C ASN A 162 -5.95 10.78 -1.15
N THR A 163 -5.35 9.60 -1.11
CA THR A 163 -5.85 8.46 -0.33
C THR A 163 -5.52 8.59 1.16
N THR A 164 -4.46 9.33 1.51
CA THR A 164 -3.96 9.43 2.90
C THR A 164 -4.92 10.17 3.83
N THR A 165 -5.76 11.07 3.30
CA THR A 165 -6.76 11.80 4.10
C THR A 165 -7.83 10.89 4.69
N PHE A 166 -8.10 9.74 4.07
CA PHE A 166 -9.10 8.78 4.53
C PHE A 166 -8.53 7.67 5.40
N GLU A 167 -7.21 7.48 5.43
CA GLU A 167 -6.58 6.33 6.09
C GLU A 167 -6.85 6.28 7.61
N ALA A 168 -6.84 7.43 8.28
CA ALA A 168 -7.11 7.52 9.72
C ALA A 168 -8.59 7.29 10.06
N SER A 169 -9.51 7.84 9.26
CA SER A 169 -10.96 7.62 9.44
C SER A 169 -11.30 6.15 9.21
N LEU A 170 -10.83 5.59 8.09
CA LEU A 170 -11.07 4.19 7.74
C LEU A 170 -10.46 3.22 8.76
N ALA A 171 -9.30 3.53 9.35
CA ALA A 171 -8.73 2.72 10.42
C ALA A 171 -9.61 2.74 11.67
N THR A 172 -10.08 3.92 12.07
CA THR A 172 -10.98 4.09 13.22
C THR A 172 -12.28 3.32 13.02
N GLU A 173 -12.88 3.44 11.83
CA GLU A 173 -14.11 2.75 11.46
C GLU A 173 -13.92 1.23 11.37
N ALA A 174 -12.80 0.76 10.80
CA ALA A 174 -12.49 -0.67 10.72
C ALA A 174 -12.27 -1.30 12.10
N ILE A 175 -11.63 -0.59 13.03
CA ILE A 175 -11.48 -1.04 14.42
C ILE A 175 -12.85 -1.08 15.14
N ALA A 176 -13.72 -0.10 14.88
CA ALA A 176 -15.07 -0.10 15.45
C ALA A 176 -15.92 -1.27 14.92
N ASP A 177 -15.81 -1.59 13.63
CA ASP A 177 -16.44 -2.76 13.02
C ASP A 177 -15.89 -4.08 13.61
N ALA A 178 -14.57 -4.18 13.77
CA ALA A 178 -13.94 -5.33 14.44
C ALA A 178 -14.48 -5.51 15.86
N ARG A 179 -14.56 -4.43 16.66
CA ARG A 179 -15.09 -4.49 18.03
C ARG A 179 -16.53 -5.00 18.06
N LYS A 180 -17.43 -4.46 17.23
CA LYS A 180 -18.84 -4.91 17.16
C LYS A 180 -18.95 -6.40 16.85
N LYS A 181 -18.15 -6.90 15.90
CA LYS A 181 -18.09 -8.33 15.56
C LYS A 181 -17.60 -9.17 16.73
N ALA A 182 -16.55 -8.71 17.42
CA ALA A 182 -16.00 -9.42 18.57
C ALA A 182 -16.97 -9.44 19.76
N GLU A 183 -17.71 -8.36 20.02
CA GLU A 183 -18.75 -8.30 21.05
C GLU A 183 -19.84 -9.35 20.79
N ALA A 184 -20.36 -9.40 19.56
CA ALA A 184 -21.38 -10.38 19.19
C ALA A 184 -20.89 -11.84 19.32
N MET A 185 -19.62 -12.11 18.96
CA MET A 185 -19.03 -13.44 19.12
C MET A 185 -18.77 -13.79 20.58
N ALA A 186 -18.34 -12.84 21.41
CA ALA A 186 -18.13 -13.04 22.83
C ALA A 186 -19.45 -13.39 23.53
N GLU A 187 -20.50 -12.60 23.29
CA GLU A 187 -21.84 -12.82 23.85
C GLU A 187 -22.40 -14.20 23.45
N SER A 188 -22.28 -14.55 22.17
CA SER A 188 -22.70 -15.86 21.65
C SER A 188 -21.92 -17.03 22.25
N SER A 189 -20.68 -16.77 22.70
CA SER A 189 -19.82 -17.75 23.36
C SER A 189 -19.95 -17.77 24.89
N GLY A 190 -20.88 -16.97 25.45
CA GLY A 190 -21.10 -16.83 26.88
C GLY A 190 -19.93 -16.16 27.64
N ALA A 191 -19.12 -15.37 26.94
CA ALA A 191 -18.00 -14.61 27.50
C ALA A 191 -18.24 -13.11 27.34
N LYS A 192 -17.50 -12.28 28.07
CA LYS A 192 -17.48 -10.83 27.86
C LYS A 192 -16.27 -10.44 27.02
N LEU A 193 -16.42 -9.42 26.19
CA LEU A 193 -15.30 -8.86 25.45
C LEU A 193 -14.44 -7.98 26.36
N GLY A 194 -13.16 -8.30 26.48
CA GLY A 194 -12.17 -7.55 27.26
C GLY A 194 -11.31 -6.63 26.41
N GLU A 195 -10.11 -6.37 26.90
CA GLU A 195 -9.15 -5.45 26.29
C GLU A 195 -8.60 -5.94 24.94
N VAL A 196 -8.13 -4.99 24.12
CA VAL A 196 -7.41 -5.28 22.88
C VAL A 196 -6.02 -5.81 23.22
N VAL A 197 -5.67 -6.97 22.70
CA VAL A 197 -4.37 -7.62 22.87
C VAL A 197 -3.43 -7.27 21.72
N THR A 198 -3.94 -7.26 20.49
CA THR A 198 -3.13 -6.99 19.30
C THR A 198 -3.99 -6.35 18.21
N VAL A 199 -3.41 -5.38 17.52
CA VAL A 199 -3.98 -4.79 16.30
C VAL A 199 -2.97 -5.00 15.18
N VAL A 200 -3.40 -5.66 14.12
CA VAL A 200 -2.64 -5.82 12.89
C VAL A 200 -3.36 -5.07 11.80
N GLU A 201 -2.71 -4.03 11.27
CA GLU A 201 -3.22 -3.32 10.12
C GLU A 201 -3.12 -4.22 8.88
N GLY A 202 -4.24 -4.41 8.21
CA GLY A 202 -4.32 -5.18 6.97
C GLY A 202 -3.89 -4.33 5.77
N TYR A 203 -3.95 -4.94 4.57
CA TYR A 203 -3.60 -4.26 3.34
C TYR A 203 -4.60 -3.13 3.03
N ASN A 204 -4.10 -1.96 2.60
CA ASN A 204 -4.95 -0.93 2.01
C ASN A 204 -5.53 -1.46 0.70
N ALA A 205 -6.85 -1.46 0.55
CA ALA A 205 -7.45 -1.78 -0.74
C ALA A 205 -7.08 -0.65 -1.72
N THR A 206 -6.31 -0.97 -2.76
CA THR A 206 -6.07 -0.05 -3.87
C THR A 206 -7.39 0.49 -4.38
N PRO A 207 -7.52 1.80 -4.66
CA PRO A 207 -8.77 2.39 -5.14
C PRO A 207 -9.30 1.59 -6.34
N VAL A 208 -10.50 1.03 -6.21
CA VAL A 208 -11.14 0.30 -7.31
C VAL A 208 -11.89 1.32 -8.16
N TYR A 209 -11.36 1.59 -9.35
CA TYR A 209 -12.02 2.44 -10.33
C TYR A 209 -13.09 1.61 -11.07
N PRO A 210 -14.33 2.13 -11.22
CA PRO A 210 -15.34 1.43 -12.00
C PRO A 210 -14.87 1.22 -13.44
N LEU A 211 -15.00 -0.01 -13.93
CA LEU A 211 -14.55 -0.45 -15.27
C LEU A 211 -15.12 0.36 -16.45
N SER A 212 -16.14 1.20 -16.22
CA SER A 212 -16.72 2.09 -17.24
C SER A 212 -15.76 3.18 -17.74
N MET A 213 -14.58 3.35 -17.12
CA MET A 213 -13.51 4.23 -17.61
C MET A 213 -12.43 3.51 -18.44
N MET A 214 -12.36 2.17 -18.40
CA MET A 214 -11.45 1.40 -19.25
C MET A 214 -12.13 1.06 -20.58
N GLY A 215 -12.27 2.06 -21.44
CA GLY A 215 -12.52 1.84 -22.86
C GLY A 215 -13.80 2.45 -23.38
N ARG A 216 -13.66 3.63 -23.98
CA ARG A 216 -13.95 3.85 -25.41
C ARG A 216 -13.37 5.21 -25.80
N GLY A 217 -12.13 5.18 -26.27
CA GLY A 217 -11.60 6.26 -27.10
C GLY A 217 -12.47 6.35 -28.36
N GLY A 218 -13.26 7.41 -28.44
CA GLY A 218 -14.09 7.73 -29.59
C GLY A 218 -14.30 9.23 -29.60
N GLY A 219 -13.60 9.91 -30.51
CA GLY A 219 -13.63 11.36 -30.66
C GLY A 219 -15.06 11.90 -30.74
N GLY A 220 -15.34 12.84 -29.85
CA GLY A 220 -16.63 13.51 -29.73
C GLY A 220 -16.77 14.03 -28.32
N GLY A 221 -16.88 15.35 -28.14
CA GLY A 221 -16.97 16.02 -26.86
C GLY A 221 -18.18 15.57 -26.05
N ALA A 222 -18.05 14.43 -25.37
CA ALA A 222 -19.00 13.95 -24.40
C ALA A 222 -18.60 14.49 -23.02
N VAL A 223 -19.59 14.98 -22.28
CA VAL A 223 -19.45 15.37 -20.88
C VAL A 223 -19.08 14.11 -20.09
N VAL A 224 -17.82 14.00 -19.68
CA VAL A 224 -17.36 12.85 -18.88
C VAL A 224 -17.54 13.20 -17.41
N GLU A 225 -18.45 12.51 -16.72
CA GLU A 225 -18.61 12.67 -15.29
C GLU A 225 -17.50 11.92 -14.54
N PRO A 226 -16.90 12.49 -13.46
CA PRO A 226 -15.73 11.92 -12.80
C PRO A 226 -15.93 10.53 -12.18
N GLY A 227 -17.16 10.06 -12.06
CA GLY A 227 -17.48 8.87 -11.28
C GLY A 227 -17.03 9.00 -9.82
N SER A 228 -17.00 7.87 -9.12
CA SER A 228 -16.63 7.78 -7.71
C SER A 228 -15.70 6.59 -7.51
N ALA A 229 -14.64 6.76 -6.73
CA ALA A 229 -13.78 5.68 -6.28
C ALA A 229 -14.20 5.21 -4.87
N THR A 230 -14.06 3.91 -4.63
CA THR A 230 -14.18 3.32 -3.29
C THR A 230 -12.79 3.01 -2.76
N VAL A 231 -12.50 3.46 -1.54
CA VAL A 231 -11.27 3.14 -0.79
C VAL A 231 -11.67 2.37 0.46
N GLY A 232 -10.98 1.25 0.70
CA GLY A 232 -11.26 0.38 1.83
C GLY A 232 -10.01 0.07 2.67
N LYS A 233 -10.21 -0.13 3.96
CA LYS A 233 -9.18 -0.61 4.89
C LYS A 233 -9.70 -1.81 5.67
N THR A 234 -8.82 -2.77 5.90
CA THR A 234 -9.08 -3.92 6.78
C THR A 234 -8.11 -3.92 7.94
N VAL A 235 -8.59 -4.32 9.12
CA VAL A 235 -7.78 -4.42 10.34
C VAL A 235 -8.14 -5.72 11.03
N THR A 236 -7.13 -6.50 11.41
CA THR A 236 -7.31 -7.68 12.24
C THR A 236 -7.02 -7.32 13.69
N VAL A 237 -8.00 -7.53 14.56
CA VAL A 237 -7.89 -7.21 15.99
C VAL A 237 -8.11 -8.47 16.80
N THR A 238 -7.21 -8.69 17.76
CA THR A 238 -7.34 -9.73 18.77
C THR A 238 -7.73 -9.10 20.10
N PHE A 239 -8.84 -9.55 20.67
CA PHE A 239 -9.36 -9.14 21.97
C PHE A 239 -9.22 -10.28 22.97
N ARG A 240 -9.02 -9.93 24.24
CA ARG A 240 -9.15 -10.89 25.35
C ARG A 240 -10.63 -11.13 25.65
N LEU A 241 -10.94 -12.33 26.12
CA LEU A 241 -12.23 -12.70 26.67
C LEU A 241 -12.18 -12.77 28.19
N GLU A 242 -13.24 -12.29 28.82
CA GLU A 242 -13.50 -12.37 30.27
C GLU A 242 -14.60 -13.40 30.58
#